data_AF-K9WXK6-F1
#
_entry.id   AF-K9WXK6-F1
#
_cell.length_a   1.000
_cell.length_b   1.000
_cell.length_c   1.000
_cell.angle_alpha   90.00
_cell.angle_beta   90.00
_cell.angle_gamma   90.00
#
_symmetry.space_group_name_H-M   'P 1'
#
loop_
_entity.id
_entity.type
_entity.pdbx_description
1 polymer ?
#
loop_
_entity_poly.entity_id
_entity_poly.type
_entity_poly.pdbx_seq_one_letter_code
_entity_poly.pdbx_strand_id
1 'polypeptide(L)'
;MSEDALIEEIDELEADENSVATETLKEQLLQRCKDAQIETKVREDLLDGEKVLSIGIPNGREKRWVNCYRKEKIELLLNSEFEKYVFIGDYHAICSYSDGIIESMIRGIGLLNPSLSNRLLNIQYSPLLGTDLSEDENGNVELVPDDDNLSVRIIIGSPSREMMVISRGYFERYNSMSLKVTGLNVKQHDQALLLLNKISNSLFFQIDIQEGIPLTLLKFRRMNRVRRKRSKEESTFIQFPKTEFDEAPISLYWYARGAIGMPLLQFLAYYQVIEYYFPIYSQEEVRKKIRAILKDPTFRADKDTDIGRILSSTSGQSRGYGNEITQLRATLNACINPTELKEFITDTEDRKNFFSSKQKGLTERKIPLSDKDADIRNHVADLIYDIRCKIVHTKGEGHEGEVDFLLPFSKEVELLFHDIELIQYISRSVLIAASVPLQI
;
A
#
# COMPACT_ATOMS: atom_id res chain seq x y z
N MET A 1 47.47 29.84 -17.73
CA MET A 1 46.29 29.27 -17.04
C MET A 1 45.54 28.49 -18.09
N SER A 2 45.44 27.17 -17.95
CA SER A 2 44.79 26.27 -18.92
C SER A 2 43.28 26.46 -18.87
N GLU A 3 42.60 26.29 -20.01
CA GLU A 3 41.13 26.33 -20.13
C GLU A 3 40.44 25.42 -19.11
N ASP A 4 41.02 24.24 -18.82
CA ASP A 4 40.49 23.30 -17.83
C ASP A 4 40.50 23.83 -16.39
N ALA A 5 41.46 24.69 -16.04
CA ALA A 5 41.54 25.28 -14.69
C ALA A 5 40.54 26.44 -14.50
N LEU A 6 40.15 27.09 -15.60
CA LEU A 6 39.09 28.12 -15.59
C LEU A 6 37.71 27.49 -15.50
N ILE A 7 37.51 26.29 -16.09
CA ILE A 7 36.24 25.56 -16.00
C ILE A 7 36.03 25.01 -14.59
N GLU A 8 37.07 24.44 -13.95
CA GLU A 8 36.97 23.99 -12.55
C GLU A 8 36.73 25.14 -11.56
N GLU A 9 37.34 26.32 -11.74
CA GLU A 9 37.07 27.50 -10.90
C GLU A 9 35.64 28.05 -11.10
N ILE A 10 35.09 27.98 -12.32
CA ILE A 10 33.71 28.42 -12.60
C ILE A 10 32.70 27.43 -12.01
N ASP A 11 32.94 26.12 -12.13
CA ASP A 11 32.07 25.09 -11.56
C ASP A 11 32.07 25.12 -10.02
N GLU A 12 33.21 25.41 -9.37
CA GLU A 12 33.28 25.59 -7.91
C GLU A 12 32.55 26.86 -7.44
N LEU A 13 32.66 27.97 -8.17
CA LEU A 13 31.95 29.22 -7.86
C LEU A 13 30.44 29.10 -8.07
N GLU A 14 29.98 28.41 -9.12
CA GLU A 14 28.55 28.17 -9.38
C GLU A 14 27.93 27.19 -8.36
N ALA A 15 28.72 26.24 -7.84
CA ALA A 15 28.28 25.34 -6.76
C ALA A 15 28.11 26.08 -5.43
N ASP A 16 29.02 26.99 -5.09
CA ASP A 16 28.96 27.80 -3.86
C ASP A 16 27.84 28.85 -3.90
N GLU A 17 27.62 29.54 -5.03
CA GLU A 17 26.49 30.48 -5.17
C GLU A 17 25.12 29.77 -5.09
N ASN A 18 24.99 28.57 -5.66
CA ASN A 18 23.76 27.79 -5.57
C ASN A 18 23.49 27.29 -4.14
N SER A 19 24.53 27.00 -3.36
CA SER A 19 24.41 26.63 -1.95
C SER A 19 23.89 27.80 -1.11
N VAL A 20 24.51 28.98 -1.21
CA VAL A 20 24.14 30.19 -0.46
C VAL A 20 22.73 30.70 -0.84
N ALA A 21 22.38 30.67 -2.13
CA ALA A 21 21.05 31.05 -2.59
C ALA A 21 19.96 30.11 -2.05
N THR A 22 20.25 28.81 -1.95
CA THR A 22 19.31 27.81 -1.42
C THR A 22 19.10 27.97 0.09
N GLU A 23 20.14 28.35 0.84
CA GLU A 23 20.02 28.67 2.27
C GLU A 23 19.15 29.91 2.52
N THR A 24 19.36 30.98 1.74
CA THR A 24 18.56 32.22 1.84
C THR A 24 17.07 31.95 1.59
N LEU A 25 16.75 31.12 0.59
CA LEU A 25 15.36 30.74 0.28
C LEU A 25 14.72 29.89 1.40
N LYS A 26 15.51 29.01 2.05
CA LYS A 26 15.04 28.24 3.21
C LYS A 26 14.69 29.16 4.39
N GLU A 27 15.49 30.20 4.64
CA GLU A 27 15.23 31.17 5.70
C GLU A 27 13.94 31.96 5.45
N GLN A 28 13.71 32.41 4.20
CA GLN A 28 12.48 33.08 3.82
C GLN A 28 11.26 32.17 4.04
N LEU A 29 11.36 30.89 3.64
CA LEU A 29 10.28 29.93 3.83
C LEU A 29 10.02 29.68 5.33
N LEU A 30 11.07 29.59 6.15
CA LEU A 30 10.96 29.46 7.60
C LEU A 30 10.24 30.65 8.22
N GLN A 31 10.57 31.89 7.81
CA GLN A 31 9.91 33.08 8.32
C GLN A 31 8.42 33.08 7.95
N ARG A 32 8.10 32.78 6.70
CA ARG A 32 6.72 32.69 6.21
C ARG A 32 5.92 31.62 6.96
N CYS A 33 6.53 30.47 7.25
CA CYS A 33 5.91 29.42 8.07
C CYS A 33 5.68 29.88 9.52
N LYS A 34 6.59 30.66 10.12
CA LYS A 34 6.40 31.21 11.47
C LYS A 34 5.22 32.18 11.51
N ASP A 35 5.13 33.07 10.52
CA ASP A 35 4.05 34.06 10.41
C ASP A 35 2.68 33.37 10.25
N ALA A 36 2.64 32.26 9.52
CA ALA A 36 1.45 31.43 9.32
C ALA A 36 1.21 30.35 10.41
N GLN A 37 2.03 30.32 11.47
CA GLN A 37 1.97 29.31 12.54
C GLN A 37 2.07 27.84 12.05
N ILE A 38 2.79 27.62 10.95
CA ILE A 38 3.07 26.30 10.39
C ILE A 38 4.33 25.72 11.04
N GLU A 39 4.23 24.49 11.56
CA GLU A 39 5.36 23.83 12.21
C GLU A 39 6.39 23.38 11.17
N THR A 40 7.67 23.67 11.42
CA THR A 40 8.78 23.27 10.55
C THR A 40 9.74 22.36 11.30
N LYS A 41 10.21 21.30 10.65
CA LYS A 41 11.24 20.39 11.20
C LYS A 41 12.33 20.14 10.17
N VAL A 42 13.56 20.10 10.64
CA VAL A 42 14.66 19.51 9.87
C VAL A 42 14.61 18.01 10.12
N ARG A 43 14.38 17.23 9.06
CA ARG A 43 14.33 15.77 9.11
C ARG A 43 15.44 15.22 8.25
N GLU A 44 16.05 14.13 8.69
CA GLU A 44 16.93 13.36 7.81
C GLU A 44 16.08 12.72 6.71
N ASP A 45 16.52 12.89 5.46
CA ASP A 45 15.83 12.32 4.32
C ASP A 45 15.97 10.80 4.31
N LEU A 46 14.89 10.15 3.92
CA LEU A 46 14.79 8.68 3.86
C LEU A 46 15.60 8.11 2.68
N LEU A 47 15.97 8.93 1.69
CA LEU A 47 16.71 8.52 0.51
C LEU A 47 18.23 8.58 0.72
N ASP A 48 18.76 9.72 1.19
CA ASP A 48 20.21 9.96 1.21
C ASP A 48 20.77 10.35 2.59
N GLY A 49 19.93 10.45 3.64
CA GLY A 49 20.35 10.83 5.00
C GLY A 49 20.63 12.32 5.18
N GLU A 50 20.44 13.13 4.13
CA GLU A 50 20.61 14.58 4.19
C GLU A 50 19.54 15.26 5.05
N LYS A 51 19.92 16.34 5.74
CA LYS A 51 19.01 17.13 6.56
C LYS A 51 18.13 18.03 5.67
N VAL A 52 16.84 17.71 5.59
CA VAL A 52 15.87 18.40 4.74
C VAL A 52 14.85 19.15 5.58
N LEU A 53 14.59 20.41 5.19
CA LEU A 53 13.52 21.20 5.75
C LEU A 53 12.16 20.62 5.37
N SER A 54 11.31 20.37 6.35
CA SER A 54 9.96 19.82 6.18
C SER A 54 8.94 20.73 6.84
N ILE A 55 7.86 21.07 6.12
CA ILE A 55 6.74 21.89 6.63
C ILE A 55 5.56 20.98 6.99
N GLY A 56 4.96 21.18 8.16
CA GLY A 56 3.87 20.39 8.70
C GLY A 56 2.51 21.02 8.44
N ILE A 57 1.93 20.74 7.27
CA ILE A 57 0.62 21.25 6.87
C ILE A 57 -0.48 20.48 7.64
N PRO A 58 -1.53 21.16 8.16
CA PRO A 58 -2.61 20.50 8.90
C PRO A 58 -3.35 19.43 8.07
N ASN A 59 -3.76 18.34 8.72
CA ASN A 59 -4.64 17.29 8.19
C ASN A 59 -5.59 16.82 9.29
N GLY A 60 -6.61 17.62 9.61
CA GLY A 60 -7.49 17.36 10.74
C GLY A 60 -6.73 17.43 12.06
N ARG A 61 -6.71 16.33 12.82
CA ARG A 61 -5.96 16.23 14.09
C ARG A 61 -4.47 15.93 13.90
N GLU A 62 -4.08 15.51 12.70
CA GLU A 62 -2.70 15.17 12.37
C GLU A 62 -2.05 16.28 11.52
N LYS A 63 -0.76 16.14 11.26
CA LYS A 63 -0.01 16.98 10.31
C LYS A 63 0.63 16.10 9.25
N ARG A 64 0.58 16.56 8.00
CA ARG A 64 1.33 15.96 6.90
C ARG A 64 2.55 16.80 6.58
N TRP A 65 3.67 16.11 6.40
CA TRP A 65 4.96 16.75 6.22
C TRP A 65 5.32 16.84 4.73
N VAL A 66 5.48 18.06 4.25
CA VAL A 66 5.95 18.35 2.90
C VAL A 66 7.43 18.67 2.98
N ASN A 67 8.24 17.81 2.37
CA ASN A 67 9.69 17.94 2.37
C ASN A 67 10.12 18.86 1.21
N CYS A 68 11.02 19.78 1.51
CA CYS A 68 11.53 20.81 0.61
C CYS A 68 12.96 20.46 0.17
N TYR A 69 13.06 19.45 -0.69
CA TYR A 69 14.34 18.89 -1.16
C TYR A 69 15.10 19.78 -2.12
N ARG A 70 14.36 20.42 -3.04
CA ARG A 70 14.94 21.14 -4.16
C ARG A 70 14.65 22.63 -4.07
N LYS A 71 15.57 23.44 -4.60
CA LYS A 71 15.45 24.90 -4.69
C LYS A 71 14.16 25.30 -5.41
N GLU A 72 13.84 24.66 -6.54
CA GLU A 72 12.65 24.99 -7.34
C GLU A 72 11.36 24.78 -6.54
N LYS A 73 11.33 23.75 -5.68
CA LYS A 73 10.17 23.50 -4.82
C LYS A 73 9.99 24.57 -3.75
N ILE A 74 11.09 25.06 -3.19
CA ILE A 74 11.07 26.14 -2.20
C ILE A 74 10.57 27.43 -2.87
N GLU A 75 11.08 27.75 -4.06
CA GLU A 75 10.63 28.90 -4.85
C GLU A 75 9.14 28.79 -5.22
N LEU A 76 8.69 27.61 -5.63
CA LEU A 76 7.28 27.38 -5.93
C LEU A 76 6.38 27.55 -4.70
N LEU A 77 6.81 27.08 -3.53
CA LEU A 77 6.10 27.32 -2.26
C LEU A 77 6.06 28.82 -1.93
N LEU A 78 7.20 29.51 -2.03
CA LEU A 78 7.30 30.95 -1.79
C LEU A 78 6.47 31.79 -2.78
N ASN A 79 6.16 31.26 -3.96
CA ASN A 79 5.30 31.91 -4.95
C ASN A 79 3.83 31.45 -4.92
N SER A 80 3.45 30.63 -3.94
CA SER A 80 2.09 30.11 -3.77
C SER A 80 1.49 30.57 -2.44
N GLU A 81 0.16 30.51 -2.30
CA GLU A 81 -0.55 30.77 -1.03
C GLU A 81 -0.79 29.46 -0.25
N PHE A 82 0.24 28.63 -0.14
CA PHE A 82 0.13 27.28 0.45
C PHE A 82 -0.40 27.26 1.89
N GLU A 83 -0.31 28.38 2.61
CA GLU A 83 -0.74 28.52 4.00
C GLU A 83 -2.26 28.53 4.17
N LYS A 84 -3.01 28.86 3.11
CA LYS A 84 -4.48 28.79 3.10
C LYS A 84 -4.98 27.34 3.05
N TYR A 85 -4.12 26.42 2.64
CA TYR A 85 -4.51 25.05 2.34
C TYR A 85 -4.23 24.09 3.49
N VAL A 86 -5.18 23.19 3.71
CA VAL A 86 -5.02 22.03 4.60
C VAL A 86 -5.22 20.75 3.82
N PHE A 87 -4.57 19.67 4.23
CA PHE A 87 -4.83 18.35 3.65
C PHE A 87 -6.14 17.77 4.18
N ILE A 88 -6.77 16.90 3.37
CA ILE A 88 -7.99 16.20 3.76
C ILE A 88 -7.82 14.67 3.71
N GLY A 89 -8.26 14.00 4.78
CA GLY A 89 -8.39 12.54 4.88
C GLY A 89 -7.06 11.80 4.71
N ASP A 90 -7.08 10.77 3.86
CA ASP A 90 -5.92 9.96 3.43
C ASP A 90 -5.72 10.06 1.91
N TYR A 91 -6.24 11.14 1.29
CA TYR A 91 -6.13 11.40 -0.15
C TYR A 91 -5.03 12.40 -0.46
N HIS A 92 -4.52 12.39 -1.70
CA HIS A 92 -3.90 13.57 -2.29
C HIS A 92 -5.02 14.59 -2.53
N ALA A 93 -5.40 15.31 -1.48
CA ALA A 93 -6.46 16.30 -1.47
C ALA A 93 -6.11 17.48 -0.56
N ILE A 94 -6.43 18.68 -1.02
CA ILE A 94 -6.29 19.94 -0.29
C ILE A 94 -7.65 20.65 -0.17
N CYS A 95 -7.79 21.45 0.88
CA CYS A 95 -8.93 22.33 1.12
C CYS A 95 -8.44 23.74 1.39
N SER A 96 -9.05 24.74 0.77
CA SER A 96 -9.02 26.12 1.26
C SER A 96 -10.39 26.44 1.88
N TYR A 97 -10.43 26.65 3.19
CA TYR A 97 -11.67 27.03 3.88
C TYR A 97 -12.06 28.49 3.60
N SER A 98 -11.09 29.37 3.34
CA SER A 98 -11.37 30.78 3.01
C SER A 98 -12.04 30.91 1.65
N ASP A 99 -11.60 30.09 0.70
CA ASP A 99 -12.02 30.19 -0.69
C ASP A 99 -13.17 29.22 -1.01
N GLY A 100 -13.50 28.33 -0.09
CA GLY A 100 -14.55 27.33 -0.27
C GLY A 100 -14.19 26.31 -1.35
N ILE A 101 -12.92 25.91 -1.40
CA ILE A 101 -12.37 25.03 -2.44
C ILE A 101 -11.92 23.72 -1.82
N ILE A 102 -12.30 22.61 -2.46
CA ILE A 102 -11.72 21.28 -2.24
C ILE A 102 -11.14 20.81 -3.56
N GLU A 103 -9.89 20.37 -3.56
CA GLU A 103 -9.27 19.78 -4.74
C GLU A 103 -8.60 18.46 -4.40
N SER A 104 -8.77 17.44 -5.25
CA SER A 104 -8.14 16.14 -5.06
C SER A 104 -7.65 15.55 -6.37
N MET A 105 -6.47 14.93 -6.35
CA MET A 105 -5.97 14.17 -7.49
C MET A 105 -6.84 12.95 -7.76
N ILE A 106 -7.03 12.65 -9.04
CA ILE A 106 -7.81 11.51 -9.50
C ILE A 106 -6.99 10.65 -10.45
N ARG A 107 -7.39 9.39 -10.58
CA ARG A 107 -6.81 8.45 -11.55
C ARG A 107 -7.86 7.47 -12.06
N GLY A 108 -7.63 6.92 -13.23
CA GLY A 108 -8.38 5.78 -13.73
C GLY A 108 -8.03 4.48 -13.01
N ILE A 109 -8.99 3.56 -12.93
CA ILE A 109 -8.81 2.20 -12.40
C ILE A 109 -8.45 1.27 -13.56
N GLY A 110 -7.30 0.56 -13.47
CA GLY A 110 -6.86 -0.44 -14.45
C GLY A 110 -5.69 0.01 -15.34
N LEU A 111 -5.35 -0.82 -16.34
CA LEU A 111 -4.33 -0.55 -17.37
C LEU A 111 -4.85 0.45 -18.41
N LEU A 112 -5.39 1.59 -17.97
CA LEU A 112 -5.64 2.68 -18.89
C LEU A 112 -4.28 3.13 -19.41
N ASN A 113 -4.05 2.78 -20.66
CA ASN A 113 -2.88 3.17 -21.43
C ASN A 113 -2.78 4.71 -21.32
N PRO A 114 -1.60 5.30 -21.09
CA PRO A 114 -1.44 6.76 -21.06
C PRO A 114 -2.02 7.45 -22.32
N SER A 115 -2.14 6.69 -23.42
CA SER A 115 -2.80 7.11 -24.66
C SER A 115 -4.34 7.21 -24.57
N LEU A 116 -5.02 6.43 -23.72
CA LEU A 116 -6.48 6.53 -23.49
C LEU A 116 -6.83 7.71 -22.59
N SER A 117 -6.02 8.02 -21.58
CA SER A 117 -6.12 9.31 -20.86
C SER A 117 -5.88 10.49 -21.80
N ASN A 118 -4.94 10.35 -22.76
CA ASN A 118 -4.76 11.35 -23.83
C ASN A 118 -5.89 11.33 -24.88
N ARG A 119 -6.71 10.27 -24.96
CA ARG A 119 -7.83 10.17 -25.91
C ARG A 119 -9.14 10.68 -25.32
N LEU A 120 -9.26 10.59 -24.00
CA LEU A 120 -10.28 11.27 -23.20
C LEU A 120 -10.07 12.79 -23.15
N LEU A 121 -8.81 13.25 -23.22
CA LEU A 121 -8.44 14.66 -23.09
C LEU A 121 -7.68 15.22 -24.30
N ASN A 122 -7.68 14.54 -25.45
CA ASN A 122 -7.36 15.24 -26.69
C ASN A 122 -8.56 16.15 -26.99
N ILE A 123 -8.39 17.40 -26.60
CA ILE A 123 -9.17 18.61 -26.89
C ILE A 123 -9.20 18.87 -28.41
N GLN A 124 -9.44 17.83 -29.20
CA GLN A 124 -9.74 17.84 -30.63
C GLN A 124 -10.56 16.57 -30.90
N TYR A 125 -11.89 16.74 -30.93
CA TYR A 125 -12.92 15.76 -31.26
C TYR A 125 -13.21 14.69 -30.22
N SER A 126 -14.05 15.05 -29.24
CA SER A 126 -15.02 14.11 -28.73
C SER A 126 -16.40 14.77 -28.60
N PRO A 127 -17.48 14.19 -29.17
CA PRO A 127 -18.84 14.72 -29.12
C PRO A 127 -19.52 14.47 -27.75
N LEU A 128 -18.76 14.66 -26.66
CA LEU A 128 -18.82 13.85 -25.44
C LEU A 128 -19.87 14.29 -24.42
N LEU A 129 -20.36 15.53 -24.40
CA LEU A 129 -21.45 15.92 -23.49
C LEU A 129 -22.30 17.00 -24.17
N GLY A 130 -23.61 16.79 -24.19
CA GLY A 130 -24.57 17.68 -24.84
C GLY A 130 -24.41 19.14 -24.40
N THR A 131 -24.54 20.01 -25.40
CA THR A 131 -24.76 21.47 -25.39
C THR A 131 -24.93 22.13 -24.01
N ASP A 132 -23.83 22.70 -23.51
CA ASP A 132 -23.72 24.03 -22.84
C ASP A 132 -22.48 24.08 -21.91
N LEU A 133 -21.34 23.55 -22.38
CA LEU A 133 -20.06 23.67 -21.68
C LEU A 133 -19.15 24.61 -22.46
N SER A 134 -18.72 25.70 -21.85
CA SER A 134 -17.65 26.55 -22.39
C SER A 134 -16.31 25.84 -22.15
N GLU A 135 -15.69 25.33 -23.21
CA GLU A 135 -14.31 24.86 -23.17
C GLU A 135 -13.37 26.07 -22.94
N ASP A 136 -12.69 26.10 -21.80
CA ASP A 136 -11.53 26.98 -21.62
C ASP A 136 -10.31 26.40 -22.35
N GLU A 137 -9.38 27.25 -22.80
CA GLU A 137 -8.16 26.91 -23.56
C GLU A 137 -7.26 25.82 -22.92
N ASN A 138 -7.53 25.44 -21.66
CA ASN A 138 -6.78 24.46 -20.87
C ASN A 138 -7.41 23.04 -20.84
N GLY A 139 -8.55 22.80 -21.49
CA GLY A 139 -9.18 21.47 -21.55
C GLY A 139 -9.80 20.95 -20.26
N ASN A 140 -10.25 21.88 -19.41
CA ASN A 140 -10.98 21.55 -18.19
C ASN A 140 -12.48 21.34 -18.52
N VAL A 141 -13.10 20.35 -17.87
CA VAL A 141 -14.55 20.14 -17.92
C VAL A 141 -15.16 20.76 -16.67
N GLU A 142 -15.96 21.80 -16.83
CA GLU A 142 -16.73 22.41 -15.75
C GLU A 142 -18.16 21.85 -15.75
N LEU A 143 -18.68 21.49 -14.58
CA LEU A 143 -20.06 21.08 -14.36
C LEU A 143 -20.71 22.12 -13.45
N VAL A 144 -21.77 22.73 -13.95
CA VAL A 144 -22.57 23.76 -13.27
C VAL A 144 -23.95 23.16 -12.99
N PRO A 145 -24.53 23.38 -11.79
CA PRO A 145 -25.88 22.93 -11.48
C PRO A 145 -26.93 23.67 -12.32
N ASP A 146 -28.02 22.97 -12.65
CA ASP A 146 -29.17 23.55 -13.38
C ASP A 146 -29.95 24.61 -12.57
N ASP A 147 -29.74 24.67 -11.25
CA ASP A 147 -30.36 25.67 -10.37
C ASP A 147 -29.39 26.84 -10.12
N ASP A 148 -29.73 28.01 -10.67
CA ASP A 148 -28.98 29.26 -10.55
C ASP A 148 -28.68 29.68 -9.09
N ASN A 149 -29.40 29.15 -8.10
CA ASN A 149 -29.15 29.44 -6.68
C ASN A 149 -27.99 28.65 -6.07
N LEU A 150 -27.48 27.62 -6.77
CA LEU A 150 -26.37 26.81 -6.30
C LEU A 150 -25.04 27.35 -6.85
N SER A 151 -24.23 27.92 -5.97
CA SER A 151 -22.89 28.44 -6.31
C SER A 151 -21.83 27.34 -6.51
N VAL A 152 -22.19 26.07 -6.36
CA VAL A 152 -21.23 24.96 -6.38
C VAL A 152 -20.84 24.65 -7.82
N ARG A 153 -19.54 24.59 -8.10
CA ARG A 153 -19.02 24.19 -9.41
C ARG A 153 -18.05 23.04 -9.25
N ILE A 154 -18.08 22.10 -10.18
CA ILE A 154 -17.17 20.96 -10.21
C ILE A 154 -16.33 21.07 -11.47
N ILE A 155 -15.01 20.97 -11.33
CA ILE A 155 -14.06 21.05 -12.44
C ILE A 155 -13.24 19.77 -12.43
N ILE A 156 -13.22 19.05 -13.56
CA ILE A 156 -12.31 17.94 -13.80
C ILE A 156 -11.29 18.41 -14.84
N GLY A 157 -10.01 18.33 -14.51
CA GLY A 157 -8.97 18.74 -15.45
C GLY A 157 -7.57 18.79 -14.85
N SER A 158 -6.78 19.76 -15.29
CA SER A 158 -5.40 19.91 -14.83
C SER A 158 -5.35 20.39 -13.37
N PRO A 159 -4.47 19.82 -12.52
CA PRO A 159 -4.30 20.24 -11.15
C PRO A 159 -3.93 21.72 -11.02
N SER A 160 -4.44 22.38 -9.98
CA SER A 160 -4.01 23.73 -9.64
C SER A 160 -2.52 23.78 -9.29
N ARG A 161 -1.94 24.97 -9.42
CA ARG A 161 -0.55 25.22 -9.04
C ARG A 161 -0.31 24.83 -7.58
N GLU A 162 -1.21 25.22 -6.69
CA GLU A 162 -1.14 24.93 -5.26
C GLU A 162 -1.17 23.43 -5.01
N MET A 163 -2.03 22.70 -5.72
CA MET A 163 -2.10 21.24 -5.64
C MET A 163 -0.81 20.57 -6.07
N MET A 164 -0.20 21.03 -7.18
CA MET A 164 1.07 20.50 -7.67
C MET A 164 2.23 20.76 -6.69
N VAL A 165 2.28 21.95 -6.10
CA VAL A 165 3.36 22.36 -5.19
C VAL A 165 3.29 21.62 -3.85
N ILE A 166 2.08 21.47 -3.31
CA ILE A 166 1.83 20.83 -2.01
C ILE A 166 1.90 19.30 -2.11
N SER A 167 1.45 18.71 -3.22
CA SER A 167 1.37 17.26 -3.40
C SER A 167 2.69 16.68 -3.93
N ARG A 168 3.40 15.88 -3.12
CA ARG A 168 4.69 15.24 -3.46
C ARG A 168 4.77 14.68 -4.91
N GLY A 169 5.81 15.08 -5.65
CA GLY A 169 6.93 14.25 -6.16
C GLY A 169 6.69 13.07 -7.10
N TYR A 170 5.46 12.71 -7.45
CA TYR A 170 5.17 11.69 -8.48
C TYR A 170 4.53 12.26 -9.74
N PHE A 171 4.06 13.51 -9.70
CA PHE A 171 3.19 14.10 -10.74
C PHE A 171 3.90 15.12 -11.63
N GLU A 172 5.19 15.40 -11.39
CA GLU A 172 6.05 16.11 -12.37
C GLU A 172 6.20 15.29 -13.66
N ARG A 173 5.87 13.99 -13.62
CA ARG A 173 5.95 13.08 -14.77
C ARG A 173 4.54 12.57 -15.08
N TYR A 174 3.96 13.10 -16.16
CA TYR A 174 2.74 12.67 -16.87
C TYR A 174 1.39 13.19 -16.37
N ASN A 175 0.64 13.75 -17.33
CA ASN A 175 -0.81 14.01 -17.46
C ASN A 175 -1.69 13.65 -16.24
N SER A 176 -1.42 14.28 -15.10
CA SER A 176 -2.13 14.04 -13.86
C SER A 176 -3.40 14.89 -13.82
N MET A 177 -4.48 14.35 -13.29
CA MET A 177 -5.79 15.00 -13.31
C MET A 177 -6.27 15.27 -11.88
N SER A 178 -7.02 16.34 -11.67
CA SER A 178 -7.68 16.65 -10.41
C SER A 178 -9.19 16.84 -10.58
N LEU A 179 -9.89 16.60 -9.48
CA LEU A 179 -11.27 17.01 -9.25
C LEU A 179 -11.22 18.22 -8.31
N LYS A 180 -11.64 19.38 -8.80
CA LYS A 180 -11.77 20.61 -8.02
C LYS A 180 -13.25 20.94 -7.83
N VAL A 181 -13.64 21.25 -6.60
CA VAL A 181 -14.98 21.67 -6.25
C VAL A 181 -14.90 23.04 -5.59
N THR A 182 -15.61 24.02 -6.12
CA THR A 182 -15.61 25.41 -5.63
C THR A 182 -17.00 25.84 -5.19
N GLY A 183 -17.08 26.94 -4.45
CA GLY A 183 -18.35 27.49 -3.96
C GLY A 183 -18.94 26.70 -2.79
N LEU A 184 -18.09 26.00 -2.04
CA LEU A 184 -18.49 25.23 -0.86
C LEU A 184 -18.35 26.07 0.41
N ASN A 185 -19.31 25.96 1.33
CA ASN A 185 -19.20 26.56 2.67
C ASN A 185 -18.75 25.49 3.68
N VAL A 186 -17.45 25.24 3.76
CA VAL A 186 -16.86 24.22 4.64
C VAL A 186 -15.96 24.87 5.67
N LYS A 187 -16.14 24.50 6.94
CA LYS A 187 -15.35 25.01 8.07
C LYS A 187 -14.62 23.94 8.85
N GLN A 188 -14.97 22.67 8.63
CA GLN A 188 -14.45 21.53 9.38
C GLN A 188 -13.89 20.46 8.45
N HIS A 189 -12.83 19.80 8.90
CA HIS A 189 -12.11 18.78 8.13
C HIS A 189 -13.00 17.57 7.81
N ASP A 190 -13.72 17.04 8.79
CA ASP A 190 -14.60 15.88 8.60
C ASP A 190 -15.73 16.18 7.61
N GLN A 191 -16.25 17.41 7.64
CA GLN A 191 -17.25 17.88 6.69
C GLN A 191 -16.67 17.96 5.27
N ALA A 192 -15.44 18.46 5.12
CA ALA A 192 -14.75 18.53 3.83
C ALA A 192 -14.53 17.13 3.24
N LEU A 193 -14.08 16.19 4.07
CA LEU A 193 -13.86 14.79 3.68
C LEU A 193 -15.16 14.10 3.26
N LEU A 194 -16.24 14.32 4.00
CA LEU A 194 -17.55 13.76 3.68
C LEU A 194 -18.06 14.29 2.34
N LEU A 195 -17.98 15.60 2.12
CA LEU A 195 -18.36 16.24 0.85
C LEU A 195 -17.53 15.72 -0.32
N LEU A 196 -16.21 15.66 -0.18
CA LEU A 196 -15.31 15.14 -1.20
C LEU A 196 -15.70 13.71 -1.59
N ASN A 197 -15.88 12.80 -0.63
CA ASN A 197 -16.28 11.43 -0.91
C ASN A 197 -17.68 11.36 -1.55
N LYS A 198 -18.65 12.16 -1.08
CA LYS A 198 -20.01 12.16 -1.62
C LYS A 198 -20.04 12.60 -3.09
N ILE A 199 -19.36 13.70 -3.40
CA ILE A 199 -19.31 14.28 -4.76
C ILE A 199 -18.54 13.34 -5.68
N SER A 200 -17.33 12.93 -5.28
CA SER A 200 -16.49 12.05 -6.11
C SER A 200 -17.15 10.70 -6.39
N ASN A 201 -17.74 10.03 -5.40
CA ASN A 201 -18.41 8.75 -5.62
C ASN A 201 -19.61 8.88 -6.58
N SER A 202 -20.42 9.94 -6.41
CA SER A 202 -21.60 10.15 -7.28
C SER A 202 -21.17 10.45 -8.72
N LEU A 203 -20.21 11.35 -8.89
CA LEU A 203 -19.71 11.78 -10.19
C LEU A 203 -18.96 10.67 -10.92
N PHE A 204 -18.05 9.97 -10.24
CA PHE A 204 -17.27 8.90 -10.88
C PHE A 204 -18.14 7.70 -11.25
N PHE A 205 -19.17 7.39 -10.46
CA PHE A 205 -20.14 6.36 -10.81
C PHE A 205 -20.96 6.75 -12.04
N GLN A 206 -21.36 8.02 -12.14
CA GLN A 206 -22.05 8.53 -13.33
C GLN A 206 -21.15 8.44 -14.57
N ILE A 207 -19.90 8.87 -14.47
CA ILE A 207 -18.91 8.78 -15.57
C ILE A 207 -18.67 7.31 -15.97
N ASP A 208 -18.60 6.39 -15.00
CA ASP A 208 -18.43 4.95 -15.27
C ASP A 208 -19.64 4.38 -16.02
N ILE A 209 -20.87 4.72 -15.62
CA ILE A 209 -22.08 4.26 -16.32
C ILE A 209 -22.19 4.83 -17.73
N GLN A 210 -21.94 6.13 -17.87
CA GLN A 210 -22.18 6.84 -19.13
C GLN A 210 -21.08 6.55 -20.15
N GLU A 211 -19.83 6.47 -19.69
CA GLU A 211 -18.66 6.44 -20.56
C GLU A 211 -17.80 5.17 -20.39
N GLY A 212 -18.09 4.31 -19.40
CA GLY A 212 -17.30 3.12 -19.11
C GLY A 212 -15.91 3.44 -18.55
N ILE A 213 -15.75 4.62 -17.94
CA ILE A 213 -14.46 5.10 -17.42
C ILE A 213 -14.48 5.08 -15.89
N PRO A 214 -13.89 4.07 -15.26
CA PRO A 214 -13.85 3.99 -13.81
C PRO A 214 -12.77 4.92 -13.25
N LEU A 215 -13.18 5.94 -12.50
CA LEU A 215 -12.30 6.91 -11.83
C LEU A 215 -12.27 6.67 -10.31
N THR A 216 -11.17 7.06 -9.67
CA THR A 216 -11.03 7.06 -8.20
C THR A 216 -10.19 8.23 -7.72
N LEU A 217 -10.47 8.68 -6.50
CA LEU A 217 -9.58 9.59 -5.76
C LEU A 217 -8.23 8.90 -5.51
N LEU A 218 -7.16 9.66 -5.65
CA LEU A 218 -5.81 9.16 -5.40
C LEU A 218 -5.50 9.20 -3.91
N LYS A 219 -5.27 8.02 -3.32
CA LYS A 219 -4.87 7.90 -1.92
C LYS A 219 -3.40 8.26 -1.69
N PHE A 220 -3.16 9.06 -0.65
CA PHE A 220 -1.83 9.30 -0.12
C PHE A 220 -1.37 8.06 0.64
N ARG A 221 -0.56 7.23 -0.01
CA ARG A 221 0.05 6.10 0.69
C ARG A 221 1.16 6.63 1.60
N ARG A 222 1.03 6.43 2.91
CA ARG A 222 2.19 6.48 3.80
C ARG A 222 3.14 5.40 3.30
N MET A 223 4.14 5.80 2.52
CA MET A 223 5.19 4.88 2.10
C MET A 223 6.00 4.54 3.34
N ASN A 224 5.53 3.56 4.11
CA ASN A 224 6.40 2.70 4.91
C ASN A 224 7.17 1.79 3.94
N ARG A 225 7.83 2.39 2.94
CA ARG A 225 8.89 1.70 2.23
C ARG A 225 10.04 1.69 3.23
N VAL A 226 9.99 0.73 4.15
CA VAL A 226 11.23 0.22 4.72
C VAL A 226 12.02 -0.19 3.50
N ARG A 227 13.01 0.64 3.15
CA ARG A 227 14.00 0.28 2.14
C ARG A 227 14.50 -1.06 2.65
N ARG A 228 14.14 -2.17 1.98
CA ARG A 228 14.95 -3.39 2.12
C ARG A 228 16.35 -2.86 1.91
N LYS A 229 17.17 -2.88 2.96
CA LYS A 229 18.60 -2.69 2.79
C LYS A 229 18.89 -3.65 1.65
N ARG A 230 19.17 -3.13 0.45
CA ARG A 230 19.83 -3.95 -0.56
C ARG A 230 21.02 -4.41 0.24
N SER A 231 21.04 -5.71 0.57
CA SER A 231 22.19 -6.25 1.27
C SER A 231 23.37 -5.74 0.44
N LYS A 232 24.35 -5.15 1.11
CA LYS A 232 25.60 -4.75 0.48
C LYS A 232 26.38 -5.99 -0.01
N GLU A 233 25.76 -7.18 0.04
CA GLU A 233 26.09 -8.30 -0.82
C GLU A 233 26.24 -7.82 -2.26
N GLU A 234 27.44 -8.09 -2.77
CA GLU A 234 27.85 -7.90 -4.15
C GLU A 234 26.70 -8.25 -5.10
N SER A 235 26.50 -7.43 -6.13
CA SER A 235 25.50 -7.69 -7.16
C SER A 235 25.75 -9.07 -7.76
N THR A 236 25.05 -10.08 -7.23
CA THR A 236 25.12 -11.43 -7.78
C THR A 236 24.44 -11.38 -9.13
N PHE A 237 25.21 -11.69 -10.18
CA PHE A 237 24.68 -11.76 -11.52
C PHE A 237 23.52 -12.76 -11.55
N ILE A 238 22.46 -12.42 -12.28
CA ILE A 238 21.31 -13.30 -12.48
C ILE A 238 21.82 -14.59 -13.13
N GLN A 239 21.66 -15.72 -12.44
CA GLN A 239 22.08 -17.03 -12.93
C GLN A 239 20.98 -17.67 -13.79
N PHE A 240 21.39 -18.57 -14.67
CA PHE A 240 20.45 -19.42 -15.40
C PHE A 240 19.59 -20.23 -14.40
N PRO A 241 18.26 -20.31 -14.60
CA PRO A 241 17.36 -21.01 -13.68
C PRO A 241 17.70 -22.50 -13.58
N LYS A 242 17.77 -23.02 -12.36
CA LYS A 242 18.05 -24.44 -12.07
C LYS A 242 16.82 -25.22 -11.61
N THR A 243 15.74 -24.51 -11.31
CA THR A 243 14.54 -25.04 -10.68
C THR A 243 13.31 -24.58 -11.45
N GLU A 244 12.30 -25.45 -11.52
CA GLU A 244 10.97 -25.14 -12.01
C GLU A 244 9.97 -25.16 -10.85
N PHE A 245 8.83 -24.49 -11.07
CA PHE A 245 7.76 -24.32 -10.10
C PHE A 245 6.44 -24.71 -10.75
N ASP A 246 5.49 -25.22 -9.96
CA ASP A 246 4.15 -25.55 -10.46
C ASP A 246 3.46 -24.31 -11.05
N GLU A 247 2.84 -24.47 -12.22
CA GLU A 247 2.26 -23.38 -13.01
C GLU A 247 1.17 -22.59 -12.27
N ALA A 248 0.27 -23.29 -11.57
CA ALA A 248 -0.83 -22.66 -10.85
C ALA A 248 -0.35 -21.77 -9.68
N PRO A 249 0.42 -22.26 -8.69
CA PRO A 249 0.88 -21.43 -7.58
C PRO A 249 1.89 -20.36 -8.00
N ILE A 250 2.75 -20.59 -9.01
CA ILE A 250 3.65 -19.53 -9.48
C ILE A 250 2.87 -18.40 -10.18
N SER A 251 1.80 -18.73 -10.92
CA SER A 251 0.92 -17.72 -11.53
C SER A 251 0.18 -16.89 -10.47
N LEU A 252 -0.33 -17.53 -9.41
CA LEU A 252 -0.93 -16.84 -8.27
C LEU A 252 0.06 -15.94 -7.54
N TYR A 253 1.32 -16.38 -7.40
CA TYR A 253 2.38 -15.57 -6.83
C TYR A 253 2.64 -14.30 -7.66
N TRP A 254 2.70 -14.42 -8.99
CA TRP A 254 2.85 -13.24 -9.86
C TRP A 254 1.64 -12.32 -9.82
N TYR A 255 0.43 -12.89 -9.75
CA TYR A 255 -0.80 -12.12 -9.56
C TYR A 255 -0.77 -11.29 -8.27
N ALA A 256 -0.38 -11.90 -7.14
CA ALA A 256 -0.20 -11.22 -5.87
C ALA A 256 0.85 -10.09 -5.94
N ARG A 257 1.97 -10.35 -6.63
CA ARG A 257 3.03 -9.36 -6.87
C ARG A 257 2.56 -8.19 -7.72
N GLY A 258 1.66 -8.41 -8.68
CA GLY A 258 1.09 -7.40 -9.55
C GLY A 258 0.00 -6.54 -8.88
N ALA A 259 -0.68 -7.06 -7.86
CA ALA A 259 -1.79 -6.40 -7.16
C ALA A 259 -1.36 -5.27 -6.19
N ILE A 260 -0.30 -4.52 -6.52
CA ILE A 260 0.27 -3.47 -5.65
C ILE A 260 -0.78 -2.42 -5.31
N GLY A 261 -1.11 -2.32 -4.03
CA GLY A 261 -2.13 -1.37 -3.55
C GLY A 261 -3.54 -1.90 -3.51
N MET A 262 -3.71 -3.22 -3.64
CA MET A 262 -4.92 -3.94 -3.31
C MET A 262 -4.58 -4.93 -2.18
N PRO A 263 -4.38 -4.46 -0.92
CA PRO A 263 -3.78 -5.27 0.15
C PRO A 263 -4.54 -6.57 0.44
N LEU A 264 -5.88 -6.51 0.43
CA LEU A 264 -6.75 -7.67 0.60
C LEU A 264 -6.50 -8.72 -0.49
N LEU A 265 -6.45 -8.29 -1.75
CA LEU A 265 -6.18 -9.17 -2.89
C LEU A 265 -4.78 -9.75 -2.84
N GLN A 266 -3.77 -8.94 -2.48
CA GLN A 266 -2.39 -9.40 -2.32
C GLN A 266 -2.32 -10.51 -1.27
N PHE A 267 -2.91 -10.28 -0.09
CA PHE A 267 -2.92 -11.25 0.98
C PHE A 267 -3.60 -12.55 0.54
N LEU A 268 -4.80 -12.48 -0.03
CA LEU A 268 -5.53 -13.66 -0.49
C LEU A 268 -4.79 -14.42 -1.59
N ALA A 269 -4.20 -13.73 -2.56
CA ALA A 269 -3.47 -14.37 -3.64
C ALA A 269 -2.22 -15.10 -3.11
N TYR A 270 -1.46 -14.51 -2.18
CA TYR A 270 -0.37 -15.23 -1.52
C TYR A 270 -0.85 -16.39 -0.64
N TYR A 271 -2.00 -16.24 0.03
CA TYR A 271 -2.60 -17.33 0.79
C TYR A 271 -2.94 -18.52 -0.09
N GLN A 272 -3.54 -18.26 -1.27
CA GLN A 272 -3.89 -19.30 -2.24
C GLN A 272 -2.68 -20.05 -2.77
N VAL A 273 -1.50 -19.40 -2.89
CA VAL A 273 -0.23 -20.09 -3.20
C VAL A 273 0.07 -21.16 -2.16
N ILE A 274 -0.11 -20.85 -0.87
CA ILE A 274 0.15 -21.76 0.24
C ILE A 274 -0.92 -22.86 0.28
N GLU A 275 -2.19 -22.48 0.09
CA GLU A 275 -3.35 -23.37 0.11
C GLU A 275 -3.25 -24.48 -0.95
N TYR A 276 -2.70 -24.17 -2.13
CA TYR A 276 -2.42 -25.17 -3.17
C TYR A 276 -1.64 -26.39 -2.64
N TYR A 277 -0.72 -26.17 -1.70
CA TYR A 277 0.13 -27.21 -1.13
C TYR A 277 -0.40 -27.85 0.16
N PHE A 278 -1.57 -27.41 0.68
CA PHE A 278 -2.18 -28.00 1.87
C PHE A 278 -2.39 -29.52 1.78
N PRO A 279 -2.91 -30.09 0.67
CA PRO A 279 -3.09 -31.53 0.56
C PRO A 279 -1.76 -32.27 0.58
N ILE A 280 -0.71 -31.71 -0.03
CA ILE A 280 0.61 -32.35 -0.13
C ILE A 280 1.23 -32.48 1.25
N TYR A 281 1.41 -31.37 1.97
CA TYR A 281 2.12 -31.40 3.25
C TYR A 281 1.29 -31.99 4.40
N SER A 282 -0.05 -31.89 4.36
CA SER A 282 -0.89 -32.58 5.35
C SER A 282 -0.82 -34.10 5.18
N GLN A 283 -0.80 -34.62 3.95
CA GLN A 283 -0.62 -36.04 3.70
C GLN A 283 0.78 -36.51 4.09
N GLU A 284 1.83 -35.73 3.83
CA GLU A 284 3.18 -36.06 4.26
C GLU A 284 3.32 -36.15 5.79
N GLU A 285 2.72 -35.23 6.54
CA GLU A 285 2.72 -35.26 8.00
C GLU A 285 2.03 -36.53 8.52
N VAL A 286 0.87 -36.87 7.96
CA VAL A 286 0.15 -38.11 8.31
C VAL A 286 0.97 -39.34 7.97
N ARG A 287 1.60 -39.40 6.78
CA ARG A 287 2.49 -40.49 6.38
C ARG A 287 3.66 -40.64 7.34
N LYS A 288 4.26 -39.54 7.81
CA LYS A 288 5.32 -39.56 8.82
C LYS A 288 4.82 -40.15 10.15
N LYS A 289 3.63 -39.75 10.62
CA LYS A 289 3.01 -40.27 11.85
C LYS A 289 2.71 -41.78 11.74
N ILE A 290 2.08 -42.22 10.66
CA ILE A 290 1.81 -43.65 10.42
C ILE A 290 3.12 -44.43 10.37
N ARG A 291 4.13 -43.94 9.65
CA ARG A 291 5.44 -44.59 9.58
C ARG A 291 6.10 -44.70 10.95
N ALA A 292 5.96 -43.69 11.82
CA ALA A 292 6.47 -43.75 13.19
C ALA A 292 5.76 -44.83 14.02
N ILE A 293 4.42 -44.92 13.91
CA ILE A 293 3.63 -45.96 14.59
C ILE A 293 4.03 -47.36 14.11
N LEU A 294 4.16 -47.57 12.79
CA LEU A 294 4.51 -48.86 12.21
C LEU A 294 5.96 -49.29 12.52
N LYS A 295 6.86 -48.33 12.79
CA LYS A 295 8.25 -48.60 13.18
C LYS A 295 8.40 -48.94 14.66
N ASP A 296 7.37 -48.71 15.47
CA ASP A 296 7.39 -49.05 16.90
C ASP A 296 7.42 -50.58 17.08
N PRO A 297 8.44 -51.17 17.72
CA PRO A 297 8.50 -52.61 17.97
C PRO A 297 7.32 -53.17 18.78
N THR A 298 6.57 -52.31 19.48
CA THR A 298 5.39 -52.70 20.26
C THR A 298 4.10 -52.73 19.45
N PHE A 299 4.12 -52.26 18.20
CA PHE A 299 2.95 -52.22 17.33
C PHE A 299 2.50 -53.63 16.94
N ARG A 300 1.20 -53.90 17.12
CA ARG A 300 0.58 -55.18 16.82
C ARG A 300 -0.58 -55.03 15.85
N ALA A 301 -0.41 -55.55 14.63
CA ALA A 301 -1.43 -55.47 13.57
C ALA A 301 -2.72 -56.24 13.91
N ASP A 302 -2.66 -57.17 14.85
CA ASP A 302 -3.78 -57.97 15.34
C ASP A 302 -4.56 -57.30 16.48
N LYS A 303 -4.12 -56.14 16.97
CA LYS A 303 -4.73 -55.45 18.10
C LYS A 303 -5.54 -54.24 17.65
N ASP A 304 -6.84 -54.28 17.91
CA ASP A 304 -7.78 -53.19 17.54
C ASP A 304 -7.39 -51.82 18.11
N THR A 305 -6.71 -51.76 19.27
CA THR A 305 -6.21 -50.48 19.82
C THR A 305 -5.13 -49.85 18.95
N ASP A 306 -4.29 -50.66 18.32
CA ASP A 306 -3.16 -50.20 17.53
C ASP A 306 -3.62 -49.83 16.11
N ILE A 307 -4.59 -50.57 15.57
CA ILE A 307 -5.35 -50.17 14.38
C ILE A 307 -6.11 -48.86 14.65
N GLY A 308 -6.71 -48.71 15.83
CA GLY A 308 -7.35 -47.49 16.28
C GLY A 308 -6.43 -46.26 16.31
N ARG A 309 -5.13 -46.43 16.63
CA ARG A 309 -4.12 -45.34 16.58
C ARG A 309 -3.81 -44.91 15.14
N ILE A 310 -3.83 -45.84 14.19
CA ILE A 310 -3.66 -45.52 12.76
C ILE A 310 -4.90 -44.80 12.23
N LEU A 311 -6.09 -45.29 12.60
CA LEU A 311 -7.36 -44.67 12.23
C LEU A 311 -7.48 -43.27 12.83
N SER A 312 -7.08 -43.04 14.08
CA SER A 312 -7.10 -41.70 14.69
C SER A 312 -6.12 -40.73 14.05
N SER A 313 -4.99 -41.23 13.54
CA SER A 313 -4.01 -40.44 12.78
C SER A 313 -4.50 -40.05 11.38
N THR A 314 -5.55 -40.71 10.87
CA THR A 314 -6.12 -40.48 9.53
C THR A 314 -7.53 -39.89 9.56
N SER A 315 -8.26 -40.00 10.68
CA SER A 315 -9.66 -39.60 10.82
C SER A 315 -9.93 -38.10 10.72
N GLY A 316 -8.90 -37.25 10.62
CA GLY A 316 -9.02 -35.84 10.23
C GLY A 316 -9.25 -35.62 8.72
N GLN A 317 -9.35 -36.68 7.91
CA GLN A 317 -9.46 -36.63 6.44
C GLN A 317 -10.81 -37.13 5.90
N SER A 318 -11.75 -37.59 6.74
CA SER A 318 -13.02 -38.14 6.27
C SER A 318 -14.02 -37.03 5.89
N ARG A 319 -14.11 -36.72 4.59
CA ARG A 319 -15.26 -36.09 3.90
C ARG A 319 -15.81 -34.76 4.45
N GLY A 320 -14.92 -33.91 4.93
CA GLY A 320 -15.19 -32.49 5.13
C GLY A 320 -14.02 -31.88 5.85
N TYR A 321 -13.28 -31.00 5.18
CA TYR A 321 -12.36 -30.04 5.78
C TYR A 321 -11.67 -30.53 7.07
N GLY A 322 -10.56 -31.25 6.94
CA GLY A 322 -9.56 -31.20 8.02
C GLY A 322 -9.30 -29.72 8.28
N ASN A 323 -9.49 -29.26 9.53
CA ASN A 323 -9.55 -27.85 9.89
C ASN A 323 -8.43 -27.09 9.14
N GLU A 324 -8.79 -26.12 8.31
CA GLU A 324 -7.89 -25.45 7.36
C GLU A 324 -6.58 -24.97 8.05
N ILE A 325 -6.72 -24.52 9.30
CA ILE A 325 -5.62 -24.18 10.20
C ILE A 325 -4.61 -25.33 10.45
N THR A 326 -5.07 -26.57 10.55
CA THR A 326 -4.22 -27.76 10.70
C THR A 326 -3.41 -28.02 9.44
N GLN A 327 -4.01 -27.85 8.25
CA GLN A 327 -3.30 -28.00 6.98
C GLN A 327 -2.28 -26.87 6.77
N LEU A 328 -2.63 -25.65 7.15
CA LEU A 328 -1.71 -24.51 7.17
C LEU A 328 -0.52 -24.76 8.09
N ARG A 329 -0.75 -25.22 9.33
CA ARG A 329 0.32 -25.58 10.27
C ARG A 329 1.22 -26.68 9.72
N ALA A 330 0.66 -27.74 9.12
CA ALA A 330 1.44 -28.82 8.50
C ALA A 330 2.36 -28.28 7.39
N THR A 331 1.82 -27.39 6.55
CA THR A 331 2.55 -26.74 5.45
C THR A 331 3.69 -25.87 5.96
N LEU A 332 3.44 -24.99 6.93
CA LEU A 332 4.46 -24.12 7.54
C LEU A 332 5.56 -24.94 8.24
N ASN A 333 5.18 -26.00 8.95
CA ASN A 333 6.14 -26.86 9.64
C ASN A 333 7.04 -27.66 8.68
N ALA A 334 6.55 -27.95 7.47
CA ALA A 334 7.32 -28.65 6.44
C ALA A 334 8.23 -27.72 5.64
N CYS A 335 7.77 -26.50 5.32
CA CYS A 335 8.45 -25.63 4.35
C CYS A 335 9.34 -24.56 4.98
N ILE A 336 9.19 -24.27 6.28
CA ILE A 336 9.80 -23.09 6.89
C ILE A 336 10.73 -23.48 8.03
N ASN A 337 11.94 -22.93 7.98
CA ASN A 337 12.91 -22.97 9.06
C ASN A 337 12.47 -22.02 10.20
N PRO A 338 12.29 -22.53 11.44
CA PRO A 338 11.83 -21.71 12.56
C PRO A 338 12.80 -20.57 12.91
N THR A 339 14.11 -20.77 12.73
CA THR A 339 15.13 -19.75 13.02
C THR A 339 15.07 -18.62 12.00
N GLU A 340 15.04 -18.94 10.71
CA GLU A 340 14.96 -17.93 9.63
C GLU A 340 13.64 -17.14 9.67
N LEU A 341 12.52 -17.80 10.00
CA LEU A 341 11.23 -17.12 10.17
C LEU A 341 11.29 -16.07 11.27
N LYS A 342 11.97 -16.40 12.37
CA LYS A 342 12.15 -15.49 13.49
C LYS A 342 13.07 -14.33 13.14
N GLU A 343 14.20 -14.60 12.49
CA GLU A 343 15.10 -13.58 11.96
C GLU A 343 14.35 -12.63 11.03
N PHE A 344 13.55 -13.17 10.12
CA PHE A 344 12.67 -12.38 9.25
C PHE A 344 11.73 -11.49 10.08
N ILE A 345 11.00 -12.02 11.05
CA ILE A 345 10.09 -11.20 11.88
C ILE A 345 10.85 -10.10 12.66
N THR A 346 12.07 -10.38 13.11
CA THR A 346 12.87 -9.46 13.93
C THR A 346 13.83 -8.56 13.15
N ASP A 347 13.93 -8.67 11.82
CA ASP A 347 14.93 -7.94 11.03
C ASP A 347 14.77 -6.41 11.04
N THR A 348 13.57 -5.89 11.32
CA THR A 348 13.37 -4.46 11.65
C THR A 348 12.62 -4.29 12.96
N GLU A 349 12.98 -3.28 13.75
CA GLU A 349 12.31 -3.01 15.04
C GLU A 349 10.82 -2.68 14.85
N ASP A 350 10.47 -2.00 13.75
CA ASP A 350 9.08 -1.73 13.38
C ASP A 350 8.27 -3.02 13.17
N ARG A 351 8.81 -3.98 12.40
CA ARG A 351 8.14 -5.26 12.12
C ARG A 351 8.02 -6.12 13.38
N LYS A 352 9.07 -6.13 14.21
CA LYS A 352 9.08 -6.80 15.52
C LYS A 352 8.02 -6.22 16.46
N ASN A 353 7.92 -4.89 16.55
CA ASN A 353 6.92 -4.20 17.37
C ASN A 353 5.49 -4.48 16.86
N PHE A 354 5.31 -4.54 15.54
CA PHE A 354 4.02 -4.88 14.94
C PHE A 354 3.55 -6.28 15.37
N PHE A 355 4.37 -7.32 15.19
CA PHE A 355 3.96 -8.69 15.48
C PHE A 355 3.90 -9.04 16.99
N SER A 356 4.53 -8.25 17.84
CA SER A 356 4.48 -8.41 19.30
C SER A 356 3.32 -7.66 19.98
N SER A 357 2.62 -6.79 19.24
CA SER A 357 1.49 -6.00 19.73
C SER A 357 0.15 -6.46 19.12
N LYS A 358 -0.97 -6.11 19.77
CA LYS A 358 -2.31 -6.35 19.22
C LYS A 358 -2.59 -5.29 18.17
N GLN A 359 -3.12 -5.68 17.02
CA GLN A 359 -3.54 -4.74 15.98
C GLN A 359 -5.05 -4.53 16.07
N LYS A 360 -5.47 -3.44 16.70
CA LYS A 360 -6.89 -3.10 16.88
C LYS A 360 -7.59 -3.04 15.52
N GLY A 361 -8.74 -3.69 15.38
CA GLY A 361 -9.51 -3.77 14.13
C GLY A 361 -8.98 -4.80 13.12
N LEU A 362 -7.75 -5.33 13.28
CA LEU A 362 -7.18 -6.32 12.35
C LEU A 362 -7.02 -7.71 12.97
N THR A 363 -6.30 -7.86 14.08
CA THR A 363 -6.11 -9.16 14.75
C THR A 363 -5.69 -9.00 16.20
N GLU A 364 -6.20 -9.89 17.06
CA GLU A 364 -5.79 -9.96 18.46
C GLU A 364 -4.61 -10.90 18.71
N ARG A 365 -4.20 -11.66 17.68
CA ARG A 365 -3.10 -12.62 17.77
C ARG A 365 -1.77 -11.88 17.87
N LYS A 366 -0.89 -12.37 18.74
CA LYS A 366 0.48 -11.90 18.91
C LYS A 366 1.44 -13.05 18.69
N ILE A 367 2.63 -12.74 18.21
CA ILE A 367 3.73 -13.70 18.11
C ILE A 367 4.60 -13.56 19.37
N PRO A 368 4.77 -14.63 20.17
CA PRO A 368 5.62 -14.58 21.35
C PRO A 368 7.10 -14.61 20.94
N LEU A 369 7.72 -13.42 20.88
CA LEU A 369 9.12 -13.25 20.47
C LEU A 369 10.12 -13.27 21.65
N SER A 370 9.65 -13.41 22.89
CA SER A 370 10.47 -13.28 24.11
C SER A 370 11.46 -14.42 24.34
N ASP A 371 11.06 -15.65 24.00
CA ASP A 371 11.89 -16.84 24.18
C ASP A 371 12.66 -17.11 22.88
N LYS A 372 13.99 -17.27 22.94
CA LYS A 372 14.86 -17.48 21.78
C LYS A 372 14.61 -18.81 21.07
N ASP A 373 14.23 -19.86 21.80
CA ASP A 373 14.13 -21.23 21.26
C ASP A 373 12.70 -21.64 20.92
N ALA A 374 11.71 -20.79 21.21
CA ALA A 374 10.31 -21.08 20.93
C ALA A 374 10.03 -21.15 19.41
N ASP A 375 9.39 -22.25 18.99
CA ASP A 375 8.88 -22.42 17.62
C ASP A 375 7.62 -21.57 17.42
N ILE A 376 7.76 -20.53 16.59
CA ILE A 376 6.68 -19.56 16.33
C ILE A 376 5.80 -19.94 15.13
N ARG A 377 6.08 -21.04 14.41
CA ARG A 377 5.37 -21.38 13.16
C ARG A 377 3.87 -21.58 13.36
N ASN A 378 3.47 -22.22 14.46
CA ASN A 378 2.05 -22.40 14.78
C ASN A 378 1.36 -21.08 15.14
N HIS A 379 2.04 -20.16 15.82
CA HIS A 379 1.51 -18.83 16.10
C HIS A 379 1.33 -18.00 14.82
N VAL A 380 2.27 -18.13 13.88
CA VAL A 380 2.19 -17.51 12.55
C VAL A 380 1.04 -18.10 11.73
N ALA A 381 0.85 -19.42 11.76
CA ALA A 381 -0.29 -20.08 11.11
C ALA A 381 -1.62 -19.53 11.65
N ASP A 382 -1.75 -19.41 12.97
CA ASP A 382 -2.96 -18.92 13.63
C ASP A 382 -3.25 -17.46 13.28
N LEU A 383 -2.22 -16.61 13.21
CA LEU A 383 -2.31 -15.21 12.78
C LEU A 383 -2.81 -15.11 11.33
N ILE A 384 -2.20 -15.86 10.41
CA ILE A 384 -2.55 -15.83 8.98
C ILE A 384 -3.98 -16.33 8.77
N TYR A 385 -4.37 -17.40 9.47
CA TYR A 385 -5.71 -17.94 9.40
C TYR A 385 -6.76 -16.94 9.94
N ASP A 386 -6.47 -16.26 11.06
CA ASP A 386 -7.34 -15.23 11.62
C ASP A 386 -7.57 -14.08 10.62
N ILE A 387 -6.49 -13.59 9.99
CA ILE A 387 -6.57 -12.54 8.97
C ILE A 387 -7.35 -13.03 7.74
N ARG A 388 -7.06 -14.23 7.22
CA ARG A 388 -7.79 -14.81 6.08
C ARG A 388 -9.29 -14.90 6.37
N CYS A 389 -9.66 -15.39 7.54
CA CYS A 389 -11.06 -15.49 7.96
C CYS A 389 -11.72 -14.12 7.98
N LYS A 390 -11.06 -13.08 8.51
CA LYS A 390 -11.60 -11.71 8.52
C LYS A 390 -11.75 -11.09 7.13
N ILE A 391 -10.88 -11.45 6.19
CA ILE A 391 -10.98 -10.97 4.80
C ILE A 391 -12.14 -11.66 4.06
N VAL A 392 -12.35 -12.97 4.27
CA VAL A 392 -13.30 -13.78 3.47
C VAL A 392 -14.68 -13.90 4.11
N HIS A 393 -14.78 -13.97 5.45
CA HIS A 393 -16.05 -14.18 6.14
C HIS A 393 -16.71 -12.86 6.53
N THR A 394 -17.80 -12.55 5.84
CA THR A 394 -18.68 -11.39 6.06
C THR A 394 -19.71 -11.60 7.17
N LYS A 395 -19.81 -12.80 7.74
CA LYS A 395 -20.83 -13.14 8.74
C LYS A 395 -20.29 -12.99 10.15
N GLY A 396 -20.74 -11.93 10.83
CA GLY A 396 -20.65 -11.82 12.28
C GLY A 396 -21.53 -12.89 12.94
N GLU A 397 -20.91 -13.91 13.50
CA GLU A 397 -21.50 -14.70 14.59
C GLU A 397 -20.97 -14.12 15.91
N GLY A 398 -21.52 -12.97 16.30
CA GLY A 398 -21.19 -12.30 17.54
C GLY A 398 -22.31 -11.35 17.91
N HIS A 399 -22.98 -11.64 19.03
CA HIS A 399 -24.01 -10.80 19.61
C HIS A 399 -23.50 -9.36 19.84
N GLU A 400 -24.34 -8.38 19.48
CA GLU A 400 -24.29 -6.97 19.89
C GLU A 400 -22.92 -6.25 19.86
N GLY A 401 -22.62 -5.61 18.73
CA GLY A 401 -21.61 -4.56 18.63
C GLY A 401 -20.72 -4.70 17.41
N GLU A 402 -20.94 -3.82 16.42
CA GLU A 402 -20.09 -3.51 15.25
C GLU A 402 -19.28 -4.67 14.63
N VAL A 403 -19.78 -5.18 13.49
CA VAL A 403 -19.00 -6.06 12.60
C VAL A 403 -17.84 -5.26 12.02
N ASP A 404 -16.61 -5.49 12.51
CA ASP A 404 -15.36 -4.95 11.92
C ASP A 404 -15.08 -5.63 10.56
N PHE A 405 -15.85 -5.26 9.54
CA PHE A 405 -15.59 -5.67 8.16
C PHE A 405 -14.36 -4.93 7.62
N LEU A 406 -13.41 -5.66 7.05
CA LEU A 406 -12.27 -5.07 6.34
C LEU A 406 -12.72 -4.58 4.97
N LEU A 407 -13.28 -3.37 4.92
CA LEU A 407 -13.59 -2.69 3.67
C LEU A 407 -12.30 -2.45 2.88
N PRO A 408 -12.30 -2.68 1.55
CA PRO A 408 -11.26 -2.16 0.70
C PRO A 408 -11.05 -0.67 1.01
N PHE A 409 -9.79 -0.29 1.23
CA PHE A 409 -9.41 1.10 1.51
C PHE A 409 -9.77 1.64 2.91
N SER A 410 -10.14 0.80 3.88
CA SER A 410 -10.24 1.20 5.28
C SER A 410 -8.86 1.43 5.92
N LYS A 411 -8.81 2.06 7.11
CA LYS A 411 -7.55 2.29 7.84
C LYS A 411 -6.94 0.98 8.34
N GLU A 412 -7.78 0.01 8.67
CA GLU A 412 -7.39 -1.32 9.13
C GLU A 412 -6.66 -2.08 8.01
N VAL A 413 -7.07 -1.91 6.76
CA VAL A 413 -6.40 -2.50 5.58
C VAL A 413 -5.00 -1.92 5.35
N GLU A 414 -4.72 -0.70 5.82
CA GLU A 414 -3.36 -0.14 5.76
C GLU A 414 -2.40 -0.81 6.74
N LEU A 415 -2.92 -1.44 7.81
CA LEU A 415 -2.12 -2.19 8.79
C LEU A 415 -1.61 -3.53 8.24
N LEU A 416 -2.24 -4.06 7.18
CA LEU A 416 -1.86 -5.34 6.56
C LEU A 416 -0.47 -5.35 5.92
N PHE A 417 0.24 -4.22 5.87
CA PHE A 417 1.54 -4.13 5.21
C PHE A 417 2.53 -5.19 5.70
N HIS A 418 2.71 -5.33 7.01
CA HIS A 418 3.64 -6.32 7.57
C HIS A 418 3.12 -7.75 7.41
N ASP A 419 1.80 -7.96 7.48
CA ASP A 419 1.18 -9.26 7.23
C ASP A 419 1.36 -9.71 5.77
N ILE A 420 1.29 -8.78 4.82
CA ILE A 420 1.55 -9.02 3.39
C ILE A 420 3.02 -9.37 3.18
N GLU A 421 3.96 -8.69 3.85
CA GLU A 421 5.37 -9.07 3.79
C GLU A 421 5.60 -10.48 4.34
N LEU A 422 4.93 -10.84 5.44
CA LEU A 422 5.03 -12.15 6.07
C LEU A 422 4.46 -13.25 5.17
N ILE A 423 3.24 -13.10 4.66
CA ILE A 423 2.64 -14.11 3.78
C ILE A 423 3.36 -14.19 2.42
N GLN A 424 3.95 -13.09 1.94
CA GLN A 424 4.86 -13.14 0.80
C GLN A 424 6.11 -13.97 1.11
N TYR A 425 6.75 -13.75 2.26
CA TYR A 425 7.92 -14.55 2.67
C TYR A 425 7.56 -16.04 2.74
N ILE A 426 6.43 -16.36 3.37
CA ILE A 426 5.95 -17.74 3.51
C ILE A 426 5.64 -18.39 2.15
N SER A 427 4.89 -17.71 1.29
CA SER A 427 4.56 -18.24 -0.05
C SER A 427 5.81 -18.49 -0.90
N ARG A 428 6.85 -17.64 -0.79
CA ARG A 428 8.15 -17.90 -1.41
C ARG A 428 8.82 -19.15 -0.85
N SER A 429 8.87 -19.29 0.47
CA SER A 429 9.49 -20.46 1.11
C SER A 429 8.77 -21.75 0.73
N VAL A 430 7.44 -21.73 0.64
CA VAL A 430 6.63 -22.87 0.18
C VAL A 430 6.91 -23.21 -1.28
N LEU A 431 6.93 -22.22 -2.18
CA LEU A 431 7.29 -22.44 -3.59
C LEU A 431 8.71 -23.02 -3.74
N ILE A 432 9.67 -22.52 -2.96
CA ILE A 432 11.06 -23.04 -2.97
C ILE A 432 11.09 -24.48 -2.46
N ALA A 433 10.40 -24.78 -1.36
CA ALA A 433 10.35 -26.13 -0.78
C ALA A 433 9.66 -27.15 -1.70
N ALA A 434 8.70 -26.69 -2.51
CA ALA A 434 7.99 -27.51 -3.49
C ALA A 434 8.67 -27.57 -4.86
N SER A 435 9.70 -26.75 -5.11
CA SER A 435 10.35 -26.69 -6.42
C SER A 435 11.06 -27.99 -6.78
N VAL A 436 11.16 -28.24 -8.08
CA VAL A 436 11.88 -29.40 -8.63
C VAL A 436 12.98 -28.93 -9.60
N PRO A 437 13.99 -29.76 -9.90
CA PRO A 437 15.01 -29.40 -10.88
C PRO A 437 14.38 -29.08 -12.24
N LEU A 438 14.83 -27.99 -12.86
CA LEU A 438 14.32 -27.55 -14.16
C LEU A 438 14.55 -28.64 -15.22
N GLN A 439 13.47 -29.10 -15.86
CA GLN A 439 13.53 -30.06 -16.96
C GLN A 439 13.31 -29.32 -18.28
N ILE A 440 14.34 -29.27 -19.13
CA ILE A 440 14.30 -28.61 -20.46
C ILE A 440 14.35 -29.66 -21.55
#